data_AF-A0A1I3W8R6-F1
#
_entry.id   AF-A0A1I3W8R6-F1
#
_cell.length_a   1.000
_cell.length_b   1.000
_cell.length_c   1.000
_cell.angle_alpha   90.00
_cell.angle_beta   90.00
_cell.angle_gamma   90.00
#
_symmetry.space_group_name_H-M   'P 1'
#
loop_
_entity.id
_entity.type
_entity.pdbx_description
1 polymer ?
#
loop_
_entity_poly.entity_id
_entity_poly.type
_entity_poly.pdbx_seq_one_letter_code
_entity_poly.pdbx_strand_id
1 'polypeptide(L)'
;MSFWRNWYEDRIHGRTPDWDLWLEIALIENELWDAGAEAVAEKIEQIQKDLREKRAERFEDHARAMIPRAPVLAKEADRLSQLIEQALSEIRKELGSPNALPDTIEPLLSVPRILHGISIELVSAETEEPRIKELAILSQALIGTVQELNTRLQRAQSLGQERTKKPPFYQTNIMSGFIPAALVGLITTAGTQFAGPAGDTVMIETLNYTTEGICIETEGPVETSPSAPPKPVPAPSTADGIPEEDRRKV
;
A
#
# COMPACT_ATOMS: atom_id res chain seq x y z
N MET A 1 -22.51 -0.67 -21.41
CA MET A 1 -21.43 -0.21 -22.34
C MET A 1 -20.08 0.05 -21.65
N SER A 2 -20.02 0.28 -20.34
CA SER A 2 -18.76 0.48 -19.58
C SER A 2 -17.80 -0.70 -19.70
N PHE A 3 -18.32 -1.94 -19.74
CA PHE A 3 -17.50 -3.15 -19.84
C PHE A 3 -16.51 -3.12 -21.01
N TRP A 4 -16.97 -2.90 -22.24
CA TRP A 4 -16.12 -2.93 -23.44
C TRP A 4 -15.03 -1.86 -23.43
N ARG A 5 -15.33 -0.69 -22.85
CA ARG A 5 -14.36 0.38 -22.65
C ARG A 5 -13.27 -0.05 -21.69
N ASN A 6 -13.66 -0.54 -20.51
CA ASN A 6 -12.73 -0.98 -19.48
C ASN A 6 -11.86 -2.13 -20.00
N TRP A 7 -12.46 -3.10 -20.69
CA TRP A 7 -11.73 -4.20 -21.33
C TRP A 7 -10.66 -3.71 -22.31
N TYR A 8 -11.01 -2.72 -23.14
CA TYR A 8 -10.08 -2.15 -24.11
C TYR A 8 -8.95 -1.37 -23.43
N GLU A 9 -9.26 -0.58 -22.40
CA GLU A 9 -8.27 0.13 -21.58
C GLU A 9 -7.33 -0.84 -20.85
N ASP A 10 -7.87 -1.88 -20.21
CA ASP A 10 -7.10 -2.91 -19.51
C ASP A 10 -6.10 -3.58 -20.45
N ARG A 11 -6.51 -3.86 -21.70
CA ARG A 11 -5.63 -4.41 -22.74
C ARG A 11 -4.50 -3.45 -23.11
N ILE A 12 -4.79 -2.15 -23.27
CA ILE A 12 -3.78 -1.12 -23.59
C ILE A 12 -2.77 -0.99 -22.45
N HIS A 13 -3.24 -1.02 -21.21
CA HIS A 13 -2.41 -0.87 -20.02
C HIS A 13 -1.72 -2.18 -19.59
N GLY A 14 -1.95 -3.29 -20.31
CA GLY A 14 -1.36 -4.59 -20.01
C GLY A 14 -1.77 -5.12 -18.64
N ARG A 15 -2.99 -4.81 -18.19
CA ARG A 15 -3.54 -5.34 -16.94
C ARG A 15 -3.84 -6.83 -17.13
N THR A 16 -3.58 -7.61 -16.08
CA THR A 16 -3.80 -9.06 -16.12
C THR A 16 -5.31 -9.32 -16.26
N PRO A 17 -5.74 -10.14 -17.24
CA PRO A 17 -7.15 -10.48 -17.38
C PRO A 17 -7.64 -11.30 -16.18
N ASP A 18 -8.85 -11.01 -15.72
CA ASP A 18 -9.54 -11.79 -14.68
C ASP A 18 -10.00 -13.14 -15.26
N TRP A 19 -9.16 -14.17 -15.15
CA TRP A 19 -9.41 -15.46 -15.80
C TRP A 19 -10.74 -16.11 -15.42
N ASP A 20 -11.22 -15.97 -14.18
CA ASP A 20 -12.52 -16.53 -13.79
C ASP A 20 -13.66 -15.81 -14.53
N LEU A 21 -13.57 -14.48 -14.64
CA LEU A 21 -14.52 -13.68 -15.42
C LEU A 21 -14.52 -14.12 -16.88
N TRP A 22 -13.34 -14.29 -17.48
CA TRP A 22 -13.25 -14.71 -18.88
C TRP A 22 -13.79 -16.12 -19.13
N LEU A 23 -13.58 -17.04 -18.19
CA LEU A 23 -14.16 -18.38 -18.26
C LEU A 23 -15.69 -18.33 -18.23
N GLU A 24 -16.28 -17.57 -17.32
CA GLU A 24 -17.74 -17.41 -17.24
C GLU A 24 -18.31 -16.69 -18.49
N ILE A 25 -17.58 -15.70 -19.03
CA ILE A 25 -17.97 -15.04 -20.29
C ILE A 25 -17.94 -16.02 -21.47
N ALA A 26 -16.94 -16.90 -21.52
CA ALA A 26 -16.85 -17.93 -22.56
C ALA A 26 -17.97 -18.97 -22.50
N LEU A 27 -18.63 -19.10 -21.33
CA LEU A 27 -19.77 -19.99 -21.12
C LEU A 27 -21.13 -19.33 -21.42
N ILE A 28 -21.15 -18.05 -21.82
CA ILE A 28 -22.39 -17.38 -22.24
C ILE A 28 -22.97 -18.10 -23.46
N GLU A 29 -24.26 -18.44 -23.39
CA GLU A 29 -25.02 -19.11 -24.46
C GLU A 29 -24.93 -18.35 -25.79
N ASN A 30 -24.80 -19.09 -26.90
CA ASN A 30 -24.65 -18.52 -28.24
C ASN A 30 -25.85 -17.65 -28.64
N GLU A 31 -27.05 -18.02 -28.18
CA GLU A 31 -28.28 -17.26 -28.38
C GLU A 31 -28.17 -15.83 -27.85
N LEU A 32 -27.40 -15.64 -26.78
CA LEU A 32 -27.17 -14.34 -26.15
C LEU A 32 -26.12 -13.53 -26.91
N TRP A 33 -25.13 -14.19 -27.51
CA TRP A 33 -24.18 -13.57 -28.44
C TRP A 33 -24.89 -13.07 -29.71
N ASP A 34 -25.84 -13.86 -30.23
CA ASP A 34 -26.65 -13.50 -31.40
C ASP A 34 -27.64 -12.37 -31.11
N ALA A 35 -28.06 -12.20 -29.85
CA ALA A 35 -28.93 -11.10 -29.41
C ALA A 35 -28.24 -9.72 -29.42
N GLY A 36 -26.91 -9.69 -29.53
CA GLY A 36 -26.13 -8.46 -29.70
C GLY A 36 -25.34 -8.01 -28.46
N ALA A 37 -24.53 -6.98 -28.64
CA ALA A 37 -23.51 -6.55 -27.67
C ALA A 37 -24.12 -5.99 -26.37
N GLU A 38 -25.32 -5.42 -26.41
CA GLU A 38 -26.03 -4.94 -25.23
C GLU A 38 -26.47 -6.09 -24.32
N ALA A 39 -27.06 -7.15 -24.88
CA ALA A 39 -27.51 -8.32 -24.13
C ALA A 39 -26.33 -9.03 -23.47
N VAL A 40 -25.23 -9.20 -24.22
CA VAL A 40 -23.98 -9.74 -23.68
C VAL A 40 -23.44 -8.86 -22.55
N ALA A 41 -23.42 -7.54 -22.71
CA ALA A 41 -22.92 -6.64 -21.68
C ALA A 41 -23.72 -6.75 -20.37
N GLU A 42 -25.04 -6.84 -20.44
CA GLU A 42 -25.90 -7.04 -19.26
C GLU A 42 -25.60 -8.38 -18.57
N LYS A 43 -25.44 -9.46 -19.35
CA LYS A 43 -25.07 -10.77 -18.79
C LYS A 43 -23.69 -10.75 -18.14
N ILE A 44 -22.74 -10.03 -18.73
CA ILE A 44 -21.40 -9.85 -18.15
C ILE A 44 -21.47 -9.09 -16.82
N GLU A 45 -22.30 -8.05 -16.72
CA GLU A 45 -22.50 -7.32 -15.47
C GLU A 45 -23.06 -8.23 -14.37
N GLN A 46 -23.98 -9.13 -14.71
CA GLN A 46 -24.49 -10.15 -13.79
C GLN A 46 -23.40 -11.14 -13.37
N ILE A 47 -22.62 -11.68 -14.32
CA ILE A 47 -21.50 -12.58 -14.03
C ILE A 47 -20.48 -11.91 -13.10
N GLN A 48 -20.14 -10.64 -13.35
CA GLN A 48 -19.25 -9.88 -12.48
C GLN A 48 -19.82 -9.72 -11.07
N LYS A 49 -21.13 -9.51 -10.93
CA LYS A 49 -21.79 -9.45 -9.63
C LYS A 49 -21.69 -10.80 -8.91
N ASP A 50 -22.03 -11.89 -9.58
CA ASP A 50 -22.02 -13.24 -9.00
C ASP A 50 -20.59 -13.64 -8.57
N LEU A 51 -19.58 -13.33 -9.39
CA LEU A 51 -18.18 -13.57 -9.05
C LEU A 51 -17.70 -12.70 -7.88
N ARG A 52 -18.14 -11.43 -7.80
CA ARG A 52 -17.82 -10.57 -6.64
C ARG A 52 -18.41 -11.17 -5.37
N GLU A 53 -19.68 -11.55 -5.38
CA GLU A 53 -20.34 -12.17 -4.22
C GLU A 53 -19.63 -13.47 -3.80
N LYS A 54 -19.36 -14.37 -4.74
CA LYS A 54 -18.66 -15.64 -4.48
C LYS A 54 -17.26 -15.44 -3.90
N ARG A 55 -16.52 -14.42 -4.38
CA ARG A 55 -15.20 -14.09 -3.83
C ARG A 55 -15.30 -13.42 -2.47
N ALA A 56 -16.39 -12.74 -2.18
CA ALA A 56 -16.65 -12.07 -0.91
C ALA A 56 -16.96 -13.07 0.21
N GLU A 57 -17.51 -14.26 -0.12
CA GLU A 57 -17.82 -15.31 0.86
C GLU A 57 -16.64 -15.60 1.82
N ARG A 58 -15.40 -15.57 1.31
CA ARG A 58 -14.18 -15.79 2.14
C ARG A 58 -13.92 -14.70 3.19
N PHE A 59 -14.59 -13.56 3.08
CA PHE A 59 -14.49 -12.42 4.00
C PHE A 59 -15.68 -12.31 4.95
N GLU A 60 -16.72 -13.14 4.82
CA GLU A 60 -17.90 -13.07 5.68
C GLU A 60 -17.56 -13.26 7.16
N ASP A 61 -16.65 -14.18 7.49
CA ASP A 61 -16.21 -14.38 8.87
C ASP A 61 -15.49 -13.15 9.44
N HIS A 62 -14.70 -12.46 8.61
CA HIS A 62 -14.07 -11.21 9.01
C HIS A 62 -15.11 -10.10 9.20
N ALA A 63 -16.03 -9.93 8.24
CA ALA A 63 -17.12 -8.97 8.32
C ALA A 63 -18.00 -9.20 9.56
N ARG A 64 -18.32 -10.46 9.88
CA ARG A 64 -19.04 -10.84 11.11
C ARG A 64 -18.25 -10.46 12.37
N ALA A 65 -16.93 -10.59 12.36
CA ALA A 65 -16.07 -10.17 13.48
C ALA A 65 -15.97 -8.63 13.63
N MET A 66 -16.31 -7.85 12.60
CA MET A 66 -16.33 -6.38 12.67
C MET A 66 -17.59 -5.85 13.37
N ILE A 67 -18.73 -6.55 13.29
CA ILE A 67 -20.02 -6.11 13.84
C ILE A 67 -19.96 -5.70 15.32
N PRO A 68 -19.36 -6.50 16.24
CA PRO A 68 -19.28 -6.11 17.65
C PRO A 68 -18.47 -4.84 17.92
N ARG A 69 -17.62 -4.43 16.97
CA ARG A 69 -16.74 -3.25 17.06
C ARG A 69 -17.19 -2.11 16.14
N ALA A 70 -18.36 -2.24 15.51
CA ALA A 70 -18.83 -1.36 14.45
C ALA A 70 -18.76 0.14 14.78
N PRO A 71 -19.15 0.63 15.98
CA PRO A 71 -19.10 2.07 16.27
C PRO A 71 -17.68 2.67 16.25
N VAL A 72 -16.68 1.87 16.61
CA VAL A 72 -15.27 2.29 16.60
C VAL A 72 -14.71 2.18 15.19
N LEU A 73 -14.94 1.03 14.55
CA LEU A 73 -14.44 0.75 13.20
C LEU A 73 -15.03 1.70 12.14
N ALA A 74 -16.29 2.09 12.27
CA ALA A 74 -16.91 3.03 11.34
C ALA A 74 -16.25 4.41 11.40
N LYS A 75 -16.02 4.93 12.62
CA LYS A 75 -15.32 6.20 12.82
C LYS A 75 -13.91 6.17 12.26
N GLU A 76 -13.21 5.05 12.46
CA GLU A 76 -11.85 4.88 11.96
C GLU A 76 -11.83 4.79 10.43
N ALA A 77 -12.74 4.03 9.82
CA ALA A 77 -12.86 3.93 8.37
C ALA A 77 -13.15 5.31 7.74
N ASP A 78 -14.08 6.08 8.31
CA ASP A 78 -14.39 7.43 7.83
C ASP A 78 -13.20 8.38 7.97
N ARG A 79 -12.49 8.32 9.11
CA ARG A 79 -11.28 9.10 9.33
C ARG A 79 -10.19 8.77 8.32
N LEU A 80 -9.91 7.49 8.10
CA LEU A 80 -8.90 7.04 7.14
C LEU A 80 -9.27 7.45 5.71
N SER A 81 -10.55 7.36 5.35
CA SER A 81 -11.06 7.87 4.07
C SER A 81 -10.70 9.34 3.88
N GLN A 82 -11.04 10.20 4.85
CA GLN A 82 -10.77 11.64 4.79
C GLN A 82 -9.26 11.95 4.72
N LEU A 83 -8.43 11.25 5.50
CA LEU A 83 -6.98 11.44 5.48
C LEU A 83 -6.36 11.05 4.13
N ILE A 84 -6.81 9.95 3.53
CA ILE A 84 -6.34 9.52 2.21
C ILE A 84 -6.80 10.50 1.12
N GLU A 85 -8.04 10.99 1.16
CA GLU A 85 -8.52 12.02 0.22
C GLU A 85 -7.73 13.32 0.33
N GLN A 86 -7.41 13.74 1.55
CA GLN A 86 -6.59 14.91 1.80
C GLN A 86 -5.19 14.72 1.19
N ALA A 87 -4.53 13.59 1.47
CA ALA A 87 -3.22 13.28 0.94
C ALA A 87 -3.22 13.23 -0.60
N LEU A 88 -4.23 12.60 -1.22
CA LEU A 88 -4.40 12.58 -2.68
C LEU A 88 -4.59 13.99 -3.26
N SER A 89 -5.33 14.85 -2.55
CA SER A 89 -5.54 16.24 -2.95
C SER A 89 -4.26 17.06 -2.87
N GLU A 90 -3.42 16.83 -1.86
CA GLU A 90 -2.10 17.44 -1.72
C GLU A 90 -1.17 17.00 -2.85
N ILE A 91 -1.13 15.70 -3.17
CA ILE A 91 -0.36 15.17 -4.31
C ILE A 91 -0.77 15.85 -5.63
N ARG A 92 -2.07 15.98 -5.90
CA ARG A 92 -2.57 16.63 -7.12
C ARG A 92 -2.15 18.10 -7.22
N LYS A 93 -2.16 18.82 -6.08
CA LYS A 93 -1.69 20.21 -6.02
C LYS A 93 -0.22 20.31 -6.36
N GLU A 94 0.61 19.43 -5.80
CA GLU A 94 2.06 19.42 -6.06
C GLU A 94 2.40 19.05 -7.50
N LEU A 95 1.65 18.14 -8.11
CA LEU A 95 1.84 17.76 -9.51
C LEU A 95 1.42 18.85 -10.51
N GLY A 96 0.76 19.93 -10.06
CA GLY A 96 0.28 21.01 -10.92
C GLY A 96 -0.79 20.57 -11.93
N SER A 97 -1.30 19.35 -11.81
CA SER A 97 -2.35 18.79 -12.65
C SER A 97 -3.53 18.37 -11.76
N PRO A 98 -4.61 19.15 -11.72
CA PRO A 98 -5.75 18.86 -10.84
C PRO A 98 -6.46 17.54 -11.16
N ASN A 99 -6.26 16.99 -12.37
CA ASN A 99 -6.98 15.79 -12.85
C ASN A 99 -6.11 14.58 -13.14
N ALA A 100 -4.79 14.63 -12.93
CA ALA A 100 -3.91 13.51 -13.24
C ALA A 100 -3.15 13.04 -11.99
N LEU A 101 -3.45 11.82 -11.55
CA LEU A 101 -2.54 11.05 -10.73
C LEU A 101 -1.71 10.16 -11.66
N PRO A 102 -0.44 9.87 -11.32
CA PRO A 102 0.32 8.85 -12.01
C PRO A 102 -0.42 7.50 -12.00
N ASP A 103 -0.37 6.79 -13.12
CA ASP A 103 -0.99 5.46 -13.28
C ASP A 103 -0.59 4.47 -12.17
N THR A 104 0.58 4.67 -11.56
CA THR A 104 1.09 3.84 -10.47
C THR A 104 0.28 3.96 -9.18
N ILE A 105 -0.30 5.12 -8.90
CA ILE A 105 -1.09 5.39 -7.69
C ILE A 105 -2.58 5.59 -7.99
N GLU A 106 -2.99 5.49 -9.26
CA GLU A 106 -4.39 5.53 -9.68
C GLU A 106 -5.32 4.61 -8.85
N PRO A 107 -4.96 3.34 -8.52
CA PRO A 107 -5.88 2.46 -7.76
C PRO A 107 -6.29 3.05 -6.42
N LEU A 108 -5.44 3.89 -5.83
CA LEU A 108 -5.67 4.53 -4.55
C LEU A 108 -6.89 5.46 -4.53
N LEU A 109 -7.34 5.93 -5.70
CA LEU A 109 -8.57 6.71 -5.83
C LEU A 109 -9.83 5.96 -5.36
N SER A 110 -9.80 4.64 -5.40
CA SER A 110 -10.93 3.82 -4.95
C SER A 110 -10.95 3.60 -3.43
N VAL A 111 -9.80 3.69 -2.75
CA VAL A 111 -9.69 3.34 -1.31
C VAL A 111 -10.57 4.21 -0.42
N PRO A 112 -10.60 5.56 -0.53
CA PRO A 112 -11.48 6.36 0.31
C PRO A 112 -12.95 5.99 0.15
N ARG A 113 -13.41 5.81 -1.09
CA ARG A 113 -14.78 5.40 -1.36
C ARG A 113 -15.12 4.07 -0.71
N ILE A 114 -14.21 3.09 -0.76
CA ILE A 114 -14.41 1.78 -0.13
C ILE A 114 -14.48 1.94 1.40
N LEU A 115 -13.56 2.69 2.01
CA LEU A 115 -13.54 2.93 3.45
C LEU A 115 -14.78 3.68 3.95
N HIS A 116 -15.23 4.69 3.20
CA HIS A 116 -16.47 5.38 3.51
C HIS A 116 -17.69 4.44 3.39
N GLY A 117 -17.72 3.56 2.38
CA GLY A 117 -18.72 2.49 2.28
C GLY A 117 -18.72 1.57 3.50
N ILE A 118 -17.54 1.14 3.97
CA ILE A 118 -17.40 0.32 5.18
C ILE A 118 -17.95 1.07 6.40
N SER A 119 -17.65 2.37 6.52
CA SER A 119 -18.18 3.20 7.61
C SER A 119 -19.71 3.23 7.61
N ILE A 120 -20.32 3.49 6.44
CA ILE A 120 -21.78 3.53 6.28
C ILE A 120 -22.38 2.17 6.68
N GLU A 121 -21.84 1.07 6.16
CA GLU A 121 -22.45 -0.23 6.41
C GLU A 121 -22.28 -0.72 7.84
N LEU A 122 -21.17 -0.39 8.49
CA LEU A 122 -21.00 -0.70 9.91
C LEU A 122 -22.07 -0.03 10.79
N VAL A 123 -22.51 1.19 10.45
CA VAL A 123 -23.54 1.92 11.21
C VAL A 123 -24.95 1.78 10.65
N SER A 124 -25.12 1.05 9.55
CA SER A 124 -26.43 0.80 8.94
C SER A 124 -27.42 0.20 9.93
N ALA A 125 -28.71 0.46 9.74
CA ALA A 125 -29.78 -0.10 10.55
C ALA A 125 -30.29 -1.46 10.01
N GLU A 126 -29.70 -1.96 8.92
CA GLU A 126 -30.09 -3.22 8.31
C GLU A 126 -29.86 -4.43 9.22
N THR A 127 -30.52 -5.54 8.93
CA THR A 127 -30.28 -6.82 9.61
C THR A 127 -28.83 -7.26 9.44
N GLU A 128 -28.30 -8.07 10.36
CA GLU A 128 -26.88 -8.44 10.37
C GLU A 128 -26.42 -9.16 9.08
N GLU A 129 -27.23 -10.04 8.52
CA GLU A 129 -26.87 -10.84 7.34
C GLU A 129 -26.57 -10.03 6.06
N PRO A 130 -27.46 -9.16 5.54
CA PRO A 130 -27.14 -8.33 4.37
C PRO A 130 -25.95 -7.40 4.63
N ARG A 131 -25.83 -6.90 5.87
CA ARG A 131 -24.71 -6.06 6.28
C ARG A 131 -23.38 -6.82 6.23
N ILE A 132 -23.34 -8.06 6.70
CA ILE A 132 -22.14 -8.91 6.64
C ILE A 132 -21.71 -9.13 5.18
N LYS A 133 -22.67 -9.38 4.27
CA LYS A 133 -22.38 -9.57 2.85
C LYS A 133 -21.79 -8.32 2.21
N GLU A 134 -22.38 -7.16 2.44
CA GLU A 134 -21.88 -5.92 1.87
C GLU A 134 -20.50 -5.55 2.44
N LEU A 135 -20.30 -5.73 3.76
CA LEU A 135 -19.00 -5.55 4.39
C LEU A 135 -17.94 -6.50 3.81
N ALA A 136 -18.30 -7.76 3.54
CA ALA A 136 -17.40 -8.72 2.93
C ALA A 136 -16.98 -8.31 1.50
N ILE A 137 -17.91 -7.79 0.71
CA ILE A 137 -17.66 -7.24 -0.63
C ILE A 137 -16.71 -6.04 -0.54
N LEU A 138 -16.95 -5.12 0.39
CA LEU A 138 -16.12 -3.94 0.59
C LEU A 138 -14.70 -4.28 1.08
N SER A 139 -14.58 -5.22 2.03
CA SER A 139 -13.29 -5.74 2.50
C SER A 139 -12.50 -6.40 1.37
N GLN A 140 -13.16 -7.22 0.54
CA GLN A 140 -12.53 -7.79 -0.64
C GLN A 140 -12.02 -6.71 -1.59
N ALA A 141 -12.86 -5.71 -1.89
CA ALA A 141 -12.51 -4.62 -2.79
C ALA A 141 -11.29 -3.84 -2.26
N LEU A 142 -11.25 -3.57 -0.96
CA LEU A 142 -10.12 -2.90 -0.32
C LEU A 142 -8.82 -3.68 -0.53
N ILE A 143 -8.81 -4.97 -0.23
CA ILE A 143 -7.62 -5.83 -0.39
C ILE A 143 -7.16 -5.88 -1.84
N GLY A 144 -8.11 -6.07 -2.77
CA GLY A 144 -7.81 -6.10 -4.21
C GLY A 144 -7.14 -4.81 -4.67
N THR A 145 -7.65 -3.66 -4.22
CA THR A 145 -7.05 -2.35 -4.52
C THR A 145 -5.65 -2.22 -3.93
N VAL A 146 -5.42 -2.65 -2.68
CA VAL A 146 -4.10 -2.55 -2.06
C VAL A 146 -3.08 -3.48 -2.73
N GLN A 147 -3.48 -4.70 -3.10
CA GLN A 147 -2.65 -5.64 -3.86
C GLN A 147 -2.25 -5.09 -5.23
N GLU A 148 -3.21 -4.51 -5.95
CA GLU A 148 -2.96 -3.88 -7.25
C GLU A 148 -2.01 -2.69 -7.11
N LEU A 149 -2.25 -1.82 -6.12
CA LEU A 149 -1.38 -0.69 -5.83
C LEU A 149 0.05 -1.15 -5.55
N ASN A 150 0.22 -2.17 -4.70
CA ASN A 150 1.54 -2.71 -4.40
C ASN A 150 2.24 -3.25 -5.66
N THR A 151 1.54 -4.03 -6.47
CA THR A 151 2.08 -4.58 -7.72
C THR A 151 2.57 -3.46 -8.65
N ARG A 152 1.78 -2.38 -8.78
CA ARG A 152 2.17 -1.21 -9.59
C ARG A 152 3.37 -0.47 -9.01
N LEU A 153 3.44 -0.30 -7.69
CA LEU A 153 4.58 0.35 -7.04
C LEU A 153 5.87 -0.46 -7.21
N GLN A 154 5.83 -1.78 -7.02
CA GLN A 154 6.97 -2.67 -7.23
C GLN A 154 7.47 -2.64 -8.68
N ARG A 155 6.54 -2.65 -9.65
CA ARG A 155 6.89 -2.52 -11.08
C ARG A 155 7.53 -1.17 -11.40
N ALA A 156 7.04 -0.09 -10.80
CA ALA A 156 7.62 1.24 -10.99
C ALA A 156 9.04 1.35 -10.41
N GLN A 157 9.27 0.75 -9.24
CA GLN A 157 10.59 0.73 -8.58
C GLN A 157 11.62 -0.07 -9.36
N SER A 158 11.28 -1.30 -9.80
CA SER A 158 12.19 -2.15 -10.59
C SER A 158 12.62 -1.48 -11.90
N LEU A 159 11.70 -0.81 -12.61
CA LEU A 159 12.03 -0.01 -13.79
C LEU A 159 12.96 1.18 -13.49
N GLY A 160 12.86 1.74 -12.28
CA GLY A 160 13.73 2.82 -11.80
C GLY A 160 15.14 2.35 -11.43
N GLN A 161 15.31 1.10 -11.02
CA GLN A 161 16.63 0.51 -10.73
C GLN A 161 17.38 0.12 -12.01
N GLU A 162 16.69 -0.40 -13.03
CA GLU A 162 17.30 -0.79 -14.31
C GLU A 162 17.68 0.41 -15.19
N ARG A 163 16.98 1.55 -15.02
CA ARG A 163 17.29 2.79 -15.72
C ARG A 163 17.99 3.75 -14.77
N THR A 164 19.31 3.88 -14.90
CA THR A 164 20.13 4.96 -14.29
C THR A 164 19.65 6.39 -14.59
N LYS A 165 18.56 6.56 -15.36
CA LYS A 165 17.78 7.78 -15.48
C LYS A 165 16.45 7.58 -14.76
N LYS A 166 16.37 8.04 -13.51
CA LYS A 166 15.11 8.14 -12.75
C LYS A 166 14.01 8.69 -13.68
N PRO A 167 12.81 8.07 -13.76
CA PRO A 167 11.69 8.62 -14.51
C PRO A 167 11.47 10.09 -14.11
N PRO A 168 11.02 10.97 -15.03
CA PRO A 168 10.94 12.42 -14.76
C PRO A 168 10.11 12.77 -13.52
N PHE A 169 9.13 11.93 -13.14
CA PHE A 169 8.30 12.13 -11.94
C PHE A 169 8.97 11.69 -10.62
N TYR A 170 10.01 10.84 -10.65
CA TYR A 170 10.85 10.52 -9.47
C TYR A 170 11.97 11.56 -9.26
N GLN A 171 12.18 12.47 -10.23
CA GLN A 171 13.16 13.55 -10.10
C GLN A 171 12.57 14.83 -9.48
N THR A 172 11.25 15.01 -9.54
CA THR A 172 10.57 16.03 -8.74
C THR A 172 10.56 15.59 -7.29
N ASN A 173 10.94 16.49 -6.37
CA ASN A 173 10.98 16.31 -4.89
C ASN A 173 9.67 15.78 -4.24
N ILE A 174 8.63 15.54 -5.04
CA ILE A 174 7.27 15.09 -4.68
C ILE A 174 7.27 13.61 -4.22
N MET A 175 8.16 12.77 -4.75
CA MET A 175 8.24 11.34 -4.38
C MET A 175 9.43 10.98 -3.46
N SER A 176 10.27 11.95 -3.08
CA SER A 176 11.54 11.68 -2.38
C SER A 176 11.50 11.76 -0.85
N GLY A 177 10.34 11.63 -0.19
CA GLY A 177 10.42 11.35 1.26
C GLY A 177 9.13 11.29 2.07
N PHE A 178 8.22 12.25 1.94
CA PHE A 178 7.20 12.43 3.00
C PHE A 178 5.79 11.94 2.63
N ILE A 179 5.33 12.21 1.42
CA ILE A 179 3.95 11.92 1.01
C ILE A 179 3.72 10.42 0.70
N PRO A 180 4.67 9.68 0.08
CA PRO A 180 4.49 8.24 -0.12
C PRO A 180 4.46 7.45 1.21
N ALA A 181 5.28 7.82 2.19
CA ALA A 181 5.38 7.08 3.44
C ALA A 181 4.12 7.20 4.32
N ALA A 182 3.60 8.42 4.48
CA ALA A 182 2.36 8.66 5.23
C ALA A 182 1.17 7.94 4.56
N LEU A 183 1.09 8.00 3.24
CA LEU A 183 0.03 7.37 2.47
C LEU A 183 0.08 5.85 2.54
N VAL A 184 1.28 5.26 2.41
CA VAL A 184 1.50 3.82 2.62
C VAL A 184 1.11 3.40 4.04
N GLY A 185 1.44 4.20 5.06
CA GLY A 185 1.03 3.94 6.44
C GLY A 185 -0.50 3.93 6.62
N LEU A 186 -1.21 4.87 6.00
CA LEU A 186 -2.67 4.94 6.04
C LEU A 186 -3.32 3.74 5.34
N ILE A 187 -2.83 3.38 4.15
CA ILE A 187 -3.32 2.23 3.38
C ILE A 187 -3.06 0.93 4.14
N THR A 188 -1.91 0.84 4.81
CA THR A 188 -1.55 -0.31 5.62
C THR A 188 -2.48 -0.48 6.81
N THR A 189 -2.74 0.61 7.51
CA THR A 189 -3.66 0.62 8.65
C THR A 189 -5.06 0.22 8.19
N ALA A 190 -5.51 0.73 7.04
CA ALA A 190 -6.77 0.32 6.43
C ALA A 190 -6.79 -1.17 6.08
N GLY A 191 -5.73 -1.69 5.47
CA GLY A 191 -5.63 -3.12 5.16
C GLY A 191 -5.71 -3.98 6.41
N THR A 192 -4.85 -3.77 7.40
CA THR A 192 -4.80 -4.64 8.59
C THR A 192 -6.10 -4.61 9.41
N GLN A 193 -6.77 -3.47 9.50
CA GLN A 193 -7.98 -3.34 10.30
C GLN A 193 -9.23 -3.88 9.61
N PHE A 194 -9.32 -3.79 8.28
CA PHE A 194 -10.54 -4.05 7.52
C PHE A 194 -10.45 -5.23 6.53
N ALA A 195 -9.27 -5.84 6.35
CA ALA A 195 -9.06 -7.00 5.48
C ALA A 195 -9.04 -8.37 6.20
N GLY A 196 -8.83 -8.37 7.51
CA GLY A 196 -8.73 -9.58 8.31
C GLY A 196 -7.45 -10.40 8.07
N PRO A 197 -7.41 -11.65 8.58
CA PRO A 197 -6.21 -12.51 8.55
C PRO A 197 -5.73 -12.85 7.13
N ALA A 198 -6.63 -12.88 6.15
CA ALA A 198 -6.30 -13.06 4.74
C ALA A 198 -5.56 -11.84 4.15
N GLY A 199 -5.76 -10.66 4.74
CA GLY A 199 -4.98 -9.45 4.45
C GLY A 199 -3.61 -9.47 5.13
N ASP A 200 -3.49 -10.01 6.34
CA ASP A 200 -2.25 -9.94 7.14
C ASP A 200 -1.04 -10.56 6.42
N THR A 201 -1.17 -11.71 5.77
CA THR A 201 -0.01 -12.36 5.10
C THR A 201 0.47 -11.57 3.89
N VAL A 202 -0.47 -11.07 3.08
CA VAL A 202 -0.18 -10.28 1.88
C VAL A 202 0.34 -8.89 2.25
N MET A 203 -0.21 -8.27 3.29
CA MET A 203 0.16 -6.93 3.73
C MET A 203 1.52 -6.91 4.43
N ILE A 204 1.86 -7.93 5.23
CA ILE A 204 3.15 -8.01 5.93
C ILE A 204 4.31 -8.21 4.94
N GLU A 205 4.19 -9.05 3.92
CA GLU A 205 5.25 -9.22 2.89
C GLU A 205 5.43 -7.96 2.03
N THR A 206 4.34 -7.22 1.81
CA THR A 206 4.30 -5.98 1.01
C THR A 206 5.00 -4.80 1.70
N LEU A 207 4.98 -4.76 3.03
CA LEU A 207 5.51 -3.64 3.83
C LEU A 207 7.03 -3.62 3.97
N ASN A 208 7.67 -4.79 4.01
CA ASN A 208 9.12 -4.86 4.12
C ASN A 208 9.81 -4.22 2.90
N TYR A 209 9.24 -4.40 1.69
CA TYR A 209 9.83 -3.84 0.47
C TYR A 209 9.66 -2.32 0.30
N THR A 210 8.53 -1.76 0.73
CA THR A 210 8.26 -0.32 0.59
C THR A 210 8.98 0.50 1.67
N THR A 211 9.11 -0.04 2.88
CA THR A 211 9.82 0.64 3.98
C THR A 211 11.33 0.61 3.76
N GLU A 212 11.89 -0.51 3.28
CA GLU A 212 13.33 -0.61 2.97
C GLU A 212 13.71 0.23 1.73
N GLY A 213 12.83 0.38 0.74
CA GLY A 213 13.07 1.18 -0.46
C GLY A 213 12.96 2.71 -0.28
N ILE A 214 12.30 3.19 0.78
CA ILE A 214 12.21 4.64 1.12
C ILE A 214 13.45 5.10 1.90
N CYS A 215 14.18 4.17 2.53
CA CYS A 215 15.48 4.40 3.13
C CYS A 215 16.59 4.50 2.06
N ILE A 216 16.44 5.39 1.07
CA ILE A 216 17.59 5.81 0.28
C ILE A 216 18.42 6.72 1.17
N GLU A 217 19.52 6.15 1.67
CA GLU A 217 20.69 6.78 2.28
C GLU A 217 20.67 8.32 2.25
N THR A 218 20.26 8.92 3.37
CA THR A 218 20.80 10.23 3.76
C THR A 218 22.21 10.03 4.31
N GLU A 219 23.09 9.34 3.59
CA GLU A 219 24.52 9.51 3.79
C GLU A 219 24.91 10.78 3.02
N GLY A 220 24.65 11.92 3.66
CA GLY A 220 25.39 13.13 3.30
C GLY A 220 26.89 12.84 3.44
N PRO A 221 27.76 13.44 2.61
CA PRO A 221 29.19 13.29 2.79
C PRO A 221 29.50 13.71 4.23
N VAL A 222 30.05 12.78 5.01
CA VAL A 222 30.66 13.11 6.29
C VAL A 222 31.74 14.14 5.97
N GLU A 223 31.43 15.42 6.16
CA GLU A 223 32.43 16.46 6.27
C GLU A 223 33.33 16.04 7.43
N THR A 224 34.48 15.47 7.06
CA THR A 224 35.59 15.27 7.97
C THR A 224 36.05 16.65 8.42
N SER A 225 35.43 17.13 9.49
CA SER A 225 35.90 18.28 10.25
C SER A 225 37.34 18.00 10.67
N PRO A 226 38.28 18.93 10.45
CA PRO A 226 39.69 18.70 10.73
C PRO A 226 39.87 18.48 12.23
N SER A 227 40.36 17.29 12.56
CA SER A 227 40.76 16.89 13.91
C SER A 227 41.62 17.97 14.55
N ALA A 228 41.17 18.47 15.69
CA ALA A 228 41.99 19.28 16.59
C ALA A 228 43.28 18.52 16.95
N PRO A 229 44.42 19.20 17.13
CA PRO A 229 45.68 18.54 17.45
C PRO A 229 45.61 17.87 18.82
N PRO A 230 46.24 16.70 19.00
CA PRO A 230 46.22 15.97 20.25
C PRO A 230 46.93 16.75 21.37
N LYS A 231 46.30 16.78 22.55
CA LYS A 231 46.93 17.29 23.77
C LYS A 231 48.19 16.48 24.09
N PRO A 232 49.28 17.12 24.57
CA PRO A 232 50.50 16.41 24.94
C PRO A 232 50.25 15.48 26.13
N VAL A 233 50.69 14.24 26.00
CA VAL A 233 50.73 13.22 27.06
C VAL A 233 51.88 13.57 28.02
N PRO A 234 51.67 13.55 29.35
CA PRO A 234 52.77 13.73 30.31
C PRO A 234 53.71 12.51 30.32
N ALA A 235 55.00 12.79 30.36
CA ALA A 235 56.09 11.81 30.30
C ALA A 235 56.10 10.82 31.49
N PRO A 236 56.56 9.58 31.29
CA PRO A 236 56.72 8.61 32.36
C PRO A 236 57.89 8.99 33.28
N SER A 237 57.59 9.07 34.57
CA SER A 237 58.57 9.21 35.66
C SER A 237 59.21 7.85 35.92
N THR A 238 60.49 7.72 35.58
CA THR A 238 61.36 6.61 36.01
C THR A 238 62.43 7.22 36.91
N ALA A 239 62.32 6.97 38.20
CA ALA A 239 63.40 7.15 39.15
C ALA A 239 63.78 5.76 39.67
N ASP A 240 64.89 5.26 39.14
CA ASP A 240 65.67 4.16 39.72
C ASP A 240 66.37 4.62 40.99
N GLY A 241 66.52 3.70 41.96
CA GLY A 241 67.24 3.96 43.20
C GLY A 241 67.34 2.77 44.16
N ILE A 242 67.93 1.67 43.67
CA ILE A 242 68.84 0.69 44.31
C ILE A 242 68.67 0.37 45.82
N PRO A 243 68.56 -0.93 46.20
CA PRO A 243 68.75 -1.40 47.58
C PRO A 243 70.24 -1.68 47.85
N GLU A 244 70.82 -1.07 48.89
CA GLU A 244 72.16 -1.39 49.40
C GLU A 244 72.05 -1.82 50.86
N GLU A 245 72.15 -3.14 51.07
CA GLU A 245 72.14 -3.82 52.35
C GLU A 245 73.48 -3.64 53.05
N ASP A 246 73.40 -3.22 54.33
CA ASP A 246 74.55 -2.89 55.16
C ASP A 246 75.32 -4.15 55.60
N ARG A 247 76.51 -4.22 55.02
CA ARG A 247 77.78 -4.84 55.44
C ARG A 247 77.80 -5.69 56.71
N ARG A 248 78.18 -6.95 56.50
CA ARG A 248 79.09 -7.67 57.39
C ARG A 248 80.43 -6.90 57.52
N LYS A 249 80.85 -6.71 58.78
CA LYS A 249 82.22 -6.60 59.32
C LYS A 249 82.72 -5.21 59.73
N VAL A 250 82.92 -5.14 61.06
CA VAL A 250 83.78 -4.28 61.90
C VAL A 250 83.20 -2.93 62.29
#